data_AF-A0A4Y2E6E6-F1
#
_entry.id   AF-A0A4Y2E6E6-F1
#
_cell.length_a   1.000
_cell.length_b   1.000
_cell.length_c   1.000
_cell.angle_alpha   90.00
_cell.angle_beta   90.00
_cell.angle_gamma   90.00
#
_symmetry.space_group_name_H-M   'P 1'
#
loop_
_entity.id
_entity.type
_entity.pdbx_description
1 polymer ?
#
loop_
_entity_poly.entity_id
_entity_poly.type
_entity_poly.pdbx_seq_one_letter_code
_entity_poly.pdbx_strand_id
1 'polypeptide(L)'
;MFPNVSQHFIDHSWLCQRAILAPRNEDVGIMNKQLLQELPGSVQVYKSIDTTCDIKEAVNYPTEFLNTLEPSGVPSHTLELKIGAPIMLLRDLHPPSLCNGTRLGIKELMPNIIEATIMTGHAAGEDVFIPRNPIIPSDFPFQFKRLQFPVRFSSAMSINKAQGQSLKVVGLDLLKPCFSHRQLYVGSSRVGKADNLYILTPNGRTANIVYPEAL
;
A
#
# COMPACT_ATOMS: atom_id res chain seq x y z
N MET A 1 0.04 8.99 15.88
CA MET A 1 -0.24 8.94 14.43
C MET A 1 -1.71 8.67 14.12
N PHE A 2 -2.31 7.59 14.65
CA PHE A 2 -3.74 7.30 14.50
C PHE A 2 -4.45 7.30 15.87
N PRO A 3 -4.65 8.46 16.52
CA PRO A 3 -5.34 8.50 17.81
C PRO A 3 -6.79 8.03 17.64
N ASN A 4 -7.25 7.14 18.54
CA ASN A 4 -8.62 6.62 18.55
C ASN A 4 -9.07 6.07 17.18
N VAL A 5 -8.20 5.31 16.50
CA VAL A 5 -8.50 4.75 15.16
C VAL A 5 -9.82 3.97 15.14
N SER A 6 -10.16 3.29 16.25
CA SER A 6 -11.42 2.58 16.42
C SER A 6 -12.67 3.47 16.38
N GLN A 7 -12.54 4.77 16.64
CA GLN A 7 -13.63 5.75 16.59
C GLN A 7 -13.69 6.49 15.25
N HIS A 8 -12.57 6.58 14.54
CA HIS A 8 -12.45 7.33 13.28
C HIS A 8 -12.29 6.46 12.03
N PHE A 9 -12.33 5.13 12.13
CA PHE A 9 -12.09 4.23 10.99
C PHE A 9 -13.14 4.35 9.86
N ILE A 10 -14.30 4.94 10.13
CA ILE A 10 -15.34 5.24 9.13
C ILE A 10 -15.11 6.61 8.48
N ASP A 11 -14.35 7.50 9.14
CA ASP A 11 -14.00 8.81 8.57
C ASP A 11 -12.85 8.64 7.56
N HIS A 12 -13.23 8.33 6.33
CA HIS A 12 -12.31 8.20 5.21
C HIS A 12 -11.47 9.48 5.01
N SER A 13 -12.04 10.65 5.25
CA SER A 13 -11.32 11.92 5.13
C SER A 13 -10.20 12.04 6.19
N TRP A 14 -10.43 11.50 7.38
CA TRP A 14 -9.44 11.46 8.44
C TRP A 14 -8.35 10.42 8.16
N LEU A 15 -8.72 9.23 7.69
CA LEU A 15 -7.76 8.16 7.36
C LEU A 15 -6.86 8.52 6.17
N CYS A 16 -7.38 9.21 5.14
CA CYS A 16 -6.61 9.56 3.94
C CYS A 16 -5.58 10.67 4.16
N GLN A 17 -5.80 11.51 5.17
CA GLN A 17 -4.92 12.65 5.46
C GLN A 17 -3.66 12.24 6.24
N ARG A 18 -3.54 10.95 6.59
CA ARG A 18 -2.49 10.41 7.46
C ARG A 18 -1.83 9.22 6.79
N ALA A 19 -0.52 9.10 7.00
CA ALA A 19 0.21 7.89 6.64
C ALA A 19 1.44 7.72 7.53
N ILE A 20 1.87 6.47 7.69
CA ILE A 20 3.21 6.15 8.17
C ILE A 20 4.10 5.88 6.96
N LEU A 21 5.24 6.53 6.88
CA LEU A 21 6.21 6.38 5.82
C LEU A 21 7.43 5.65 6.35
N ALA A 22 7.90 4.64 5.62
CA ALA A 22 9.15 3.96 5.91
C ALA A 22 10.06 3.91 4.67
N PRO A 23 11.39 3.77 4.83
CA PRO A 23 12.28 3.66 3.69
C PRO A 23 12.01 2.42 2.82
N ARG A 24 11.77 1.25 3.44
CA ARG A 24 11.70 -0.04 2.73
C ARG A 24 10.27 -0.59 2.68
N ASN A 25 9.94 -1.30 1.60
CA ASN A 25 8.61 -1.90 1.41
C ASN A 25 8.32 -3.06 2.39
N GLU A 26 9.35 -3.79 2.83
CA GLU A 26 9.21 -4.87 3.82
C GLU A 26 8.63 -4.35 5.14
N ASP A 27 9.18 -3.25 5.66
CA ASP A 27 8.74 -2.63 6.91
C ASP A 27 7.30 -2.12 6.78
N VAL A 28 6.97 -1.54 5.61
CA VAL A 28 5.61 -1.12 5.27
C VAL A 28 4.64 -2.29 5.32
N GLY A 29 5.02 -3.46 4.80
CA GLY A 29 4.20 -4.67 4.83
C GLY A 29 3.89 -5.13 6.25
N ILE A 30 4.91 -5.17 7.10
CA ILE A 30 4.78 -5.56 8.53
C ILE A 30 3.83 -4.60 9.27
N MET A 31 4.06 -3.28 9.15
CA MET A 31 3.22 -2.27 9.79
C MET A 31 1.77 -2.35 9.31
N ASN A 32 1.57 -2.46 7.99
CA ASN A 32 0.23 -2.55 7.42
C ASN A 32 -0.52 -3.79 7.92
N LYS A 33 0.16 -4.93 8.08
CA LYS A 33 -0.44 -6.14 8.65
C LYS A 33 -0.87 -5.92 10.10
N GLN A 34 -0.04 -5.29 10.92
CA GLN A 34 -0.37 -4.98 12.32
C GLN A 34 -1.55 -3.99 12.43
N LEU A 35 -1.48 -2.88 11.69
CA LEU A 35 -2.51 -1.84 11.70
C LEU A 35 -3.86 -2.34 11.20
N LEU A 36 -3.89 -3.26 10.23
CA LEU A 36 -5.15 -3.86 9.79
C LEU A 36 -5.84 -4.65 10.92
N GLN A 37 -5.08 -5.33 11.77
CA GLN A 37 -5.64 -6.08 12.90
C GLN A 37 -6.24 -5.16 13.96
N GLU A 38 -5.68 -3.97 14.15
CA GLU A 38 -6.17 -2.95 15.09
C GLU A 38 -7.47 -2.26 14.62
N LEU A 39 -7.76 -2.28 13.32
CA LEU A 39 -9.01 -1.73 12.81
C LEU A 39 -10.22 -2.54 13.31
N PRO A 40 -11.31 -1.91 13.75
CA PRO A 40 -12.53 -2.64 14.08
C PRO A 40 -13.19 -3.22 12.82
N GLY A 41 -14.12 -4.15 13.02
CA GLY A 41 -14.86 -4.81 11.95
C GLY A 41 -14.26 -6.16 11.52
N SER A 42 -15.08 -6.94 10.83
CA SER A 42 -14.73 -8.29 10.37
C SER A 42 -13.72 -8.24 9.24
N VAL A 43 -12.67 -9.07 9.33
CA VAL A 43 -11.73 -9.29 8.24
C VAL A 43 -12.43 -10.08 7.13
N GLN A 44 -12.42 -9.55 5.91
CA GLN A 44 -12.71 -10.31 4.71
C GLN A 44 -11.40 -10.79 4.09
N VAL A 45 -11.33 -12.09 3.82
CA VAL A 45 -10.15 -12.72 3.20
C VAL A 45 -10.45 -13.05 1.75
N TYR A 46 -9.54 -12.66 0.86
CA TYR A 46 -9.57 -12.95 -0.56
C TYR A 46 -8.34 -13.73 -0.97
N LYS A 47 -8.53 -15.00 -1.37
CA LYS A 47 -7.47 -15.82 -1.95
C LYS A 47 -7.33 -15.54 -3.45
N SER A 48 -6.10 -15.45 -3.93
CA SER A 48 -5.83 -15.33 -5.36
C SER A 48 -6.04 -16.68 -6.08
N ILE A 49 -6.12 -16.61 -7.40
CA ILE A 49 -6.04 -17.78 -8.27
C ILE A 49 -4.73 -17.67 -9.05
N ASP A 50 -3.81 -18.61 -8.79
CA ASP A 50 -2.47 -18.60 -9.36
C ASP A 50 -2.31 -19.76 -10.35
N THR A 51 -1.86 -19.45 -11.55
CA THR A 51 -1.70 -20.41 -12.66
C THR A 51 -0.41 -20.13 -13.41
N THR A 52 0.36 -21.16 -13.78
CA THR A 52 1.46 -20.98 -14.74
C THR A 52 0.92 -20.47 -16.07
N CYS A 53 1.72 -19.67 -16.79
CA CYS A 53 1.37 -19.22 -18.13
C CYS A 53 1.57 -20.32 -19.19
N ASP A 54 2.57 -21.19 -18.98
CA ASP A 54 2.77 -22.43 -19.75
C ASP A 54 2.25 -23.64 -18.96
N ILE A 55 1.35 -24.41 -19.57
CA ILE A 55 0.78 -25.63 -18.99
C ILE A 55 1.87 -26.69 -18.75
N LYS A 56 2.92 -26.72 -19.57
CA LYS A 56 4.04 -27.66 -19.39
C LYS A 56 4.81 -27.40 -18.10
N GLU A 57 4.83 -26.15 -17.64
CA GLU A 57 5.48 -25.76 -16.40
C GLU A 57 4.64 -26.07 -15.15
N ALA A 58 3.35 -26.40 -15.29
CA ALA A 58 2.47 -26.68 -14.14
C ALA A 58 2.94 -27.87 -13.30
N VAL A 59 3.69 -28.80 -13.89
CA VAL A 59 4.31 -29.94 -13.17
C VAL A 59 5.51 -29.48 -12.34
N ASN A 60 6.25 -28.47 -12.81
CA ASN A 60 7.44 -27.94 -12.14
C ASN A 60 7.10 -26.91 -11.07
N TYR A 61 6.02 -26.14 -11.29
CA TYR A 61 5.58 -25.07 -10.41
C TYR A 61 4.11 -25.29 -10.00
N PRO A 62 3.87 -26.14 -8.98
CA PRO A 62 2.52 -26.40 -8.50
C PRO A 62 1.90 -25.13 -7.89
N THR A 63 0.56 -25.05 -7.90
CA THR A 63 -0.18 -23.87 -7.41
C THR A 63 0.15 -23.54 -5.95
N GLU A 64 0.38 -24.55 -5.10
CA GLU A 64 0.80 -24.35 -3.71
C GLU A 64 2.12 -23.59 -3.61
N PHE A 65 3.06 -23.87 -4.50
CA PHE A 65 4.32 -23.12 -4.60
C PHE A 65 4.07 -21.68 -5.07
N LEU A 66 3.27 -21.50 -6.12
CA LEU A 66 2.93 -20.16 -6.63
C LEU A 66 2.29 -19.27 -5.55
N ASN A 67 1.40 -19.86 -4.74
CA ASN A 67 0.71 -19.17 -3.64
C ASN A 67 1.66 -18.66 -2.55
N THR A 68 2.89 -19.20 -2.43
CA THR A 68 3.89 -18.71 -1.47
C THR A 68 4.71 -17.52 -1.99
N LEU A 69 4.63 -17.22 -3.29
CA LEU A 69 5.44 -16.18 -3.91
C LEU A 69 4.84 -14.79 -3.63
N GLU A 70 5.74 -13.85 -3.34
CA GLU A 70 5.43 -12.43 -3.08
C GLU A 70 6.16 -11.54 -4.12
N PRO A 71 5.67 -11.47 -5.38
CA PRO A 71 6.26 -10.63 -6.40
C PRO A 71 6.12 -9.14 -6.08
N SER A 72 7.07 -8.32 -6.54
CA SER A 72 6.97 -6.87 -6.41
C SER A 72 5.81 -6.31 -7.24
N GLY A 73 5.04 -5.40 -6.66
CA GLY A 73 3.92 -4.75 -7.36
C GLY A 73 2.70 -5.64 -7.61
N VAL A 74 2.70 -6.86 -7.10
CA VAL A 74 1.57 -7.80 -7.18
C VAL A 74 1.00 -8.01 -5.78
N PRO A 75 -0.33 -8.00 -5.58
CA PRO A 75 -0.91 -8.34 -4.30
C PRO A 75 -0.58 -9.78 -3.87
N SER A 76 -0.47 -9.98 -2.56
CA SER A 76 -0.23 -11.29 -1.94
C SER A 76 -1.34 -12.29 -2.26
N HIS A 77 -1.03 -13.58 -2.17
CA HIS A 77 -2.02 -14.65 -2.38
C HIS A 77 -3.21 -14.50 -1.43
N THR A 78 -2.92 -14.24 -0.14
CA THR A 78 -3.94 -13.95 0.86
C THR A 78 -4.04 -12.44 1.05
N LEU A 79 -5.14 -11.86 0.60
CA LEU A 79 -5.44 -10.44 0.77
C LEU A 79 -6.52 -10.27 1.85
N GLU A 80 -6.14 -9.66 2.96
CA GLU A 80 -7.05 -9.34 4.08
C GLU A 80 -7.48 -7.87 3.99
N LEU A 81 -8.78 -7.62 4.08
CA LEU A 81 -9.37 -6.28 4.01
C LEU A 81 -10.49 -6.12 5.05
N LYS A 82 -10.80 -4.87 5.40
CA LYS A 82 -11.93 -4.49 6.28
C LYS A 82 -12.69 -3.33 5.64
N ILE A 83 -14.00 -3.28 5.84
CA ILE A 83 -14.81 -2.11 5.46
C ILE A 83 -14.30 -0.87 6.22
N GLY A 84 -14.27 0.29 5.57
CA GLY A 84 -13.70 1.52 6.14
C GLY A 84 -12.19 1.68 5.87
N ALA A 85 -11.47 0.58 5.69
CA ALA A 85 -10.01 0.60 5.60
C ALA A 85 -9.51 1.34 4.34
N PRO A 86 -8.42 2.13 4.46
CA PRO A 86 -7.77 2.72 3.31
C PRO A 86 -6.98 1.67 2.53
N ILE A 87 -7.18 1.64 1.22
CA ILE A 87 -6.41 0.83 0.28
C ILE A 87 -5.74 1.71 -0.77
N MET A 88 -4.79 1.14 -1.50
CA MET A 88 -4.08 1.80 -2.58
C MET A 88 -4.06 0.90 -3.81
N LEU A 89 -4.36 1.45 -4.98
CA LEU A 89 -4.22 0.74 -6.25
C LEU A 89 -2.75 0.47 -6.57
N LEU A 90 -2.49 -0.74 -7.05
CA LEU A 90 -1.16 -1.20 -7.45
C LEU A 90 -0.90 -1.05 -8.95
N ARG A 91 -1.94 -0.83 -9.75
CA ARG A 91 -1.88 -0.66 -11.21
C ARG A 91 -2.86 0.39 -11.70
N ASP A 92 -2.60 0.88 -12.90
CA ASP A 92 -3.52 1.74 -13.62
C ASP A 92 -4.72 0.94 -14.11
N LEU A 93 -5.92 1.46 -13.85
CA LEU A 93 -7.19 0.89 -14.29
C LEU A 93 -7.92 1.82 -15.25
N HIS A 94 -8.01 3.09 -14.87
CA HIS A 94 -8.71 4.11 -15.65
C HIS A 94 -8.07 5.49 -15.43
N PRO A 95 -6.97 5.80 -16.13
CA PRO A 95 -6.38 7.12 -16.08
C PRO A 95 -7.34 8.21 -16.58
N PRO A 96 -7.31 9.43 -16.00
CA PRO A 96 -6.37 9.89 -15.00
C PRO A 96 -6.81 9.65 -13.53
N SER A 97 -8.00 9.11 -13.28
CA SER A 97 -8.58 9.04 -11.92
C SER A 97 -8.16 7.79 -11.13
N LEU A 98 -8.04 6.63 -11.78
CA LEU A 98 -7.67 5.35 -11.17
C LEU A 98 -6.31 4.87 -11.68
N CYS A 99 -5.26 5.45 -11.11
CA CYS A 99 -3.87 5.14 -11.40
C CYS A 99 -3.20 4.38 -10.25
N ASN A 100 -2.01 3.82 -10.51
CA ASN A 100 -1.15 3.26 -9.48
C ASN A 100 -0.86 4.32 -8.40
N GLY A 101 -1.11 3.96 -7.14
CA GLY A 101 -0.95 4.86 -6.01
C GLY A 101 -2.22 5.61 -5.61
N THR A 102 -3.29 5.60 -6.41
CA THR A 102 -4.59 6.19 -6.00
C THR A 102 -5.06 5.51 -4.71
N ARG A 103 -5.34 6.32 -3.68
CA ARG A 103 -5.87 5.86 -2.40
C ARG A 103 -7.39 5.83 -2.45
N LEU A 104 -7.96 4.72 -1.98
CA LEU A 104 -9.40 4.48 -1.93
C LEU A 104 -9.83 4.12 -0.50
N GLY A 105 -11.04 4.50 -0.11
CA GLY A 105 -11.68 4.04 1.13
C GLY A 105 -12.68 2.95 0.81
N ILE A 106 -12.56 1.77 1.43
CA ILE A 106 -13.47 0.65 1.17
C ILE A 106 -14.88 0.98 1.71
N LYS A 107 -15.88 0.92 0.84
CA LYS A 107 -17.31 0.98 1.19
C LYS A 107 -17.90 -0.39 1.37
N GLU A 108 -17.67 -1.30 0.41
CA GLU A 108 -18.24 -2.63 0.42
C GLU A 108 -17.27 -3.67 -0.14
N LEU A 109 -17.32 -4.88 0.44
CA LEU A 109 -16.47 -6.02 0.09
C LEU A 109 -17.34 -7.16 -0.42
N MET A 110 -17.45 -7.28 -1.75
CA MET A 110 -18.20 -8.33 -2.42
C MET A 110 -17.25 -9.44 -2.92
N PRO A 111 -17.74 -10.62 -3.33
CA PRO A 111 -16.86 -11.72 -3.72
C PRO A 111 -15.87 -11.40 -4.86
N ASN A 112 -16.30 -10.64 -5.86
CA ASN A 112 -15.52 -10.36 -7.08
C ASN A 112 -15.31 -8.86 -7.38
N ILE A 113 -15.89 -7.99 -6.54
CA ILE A 113 -15.86 -6.54 -6.70
C ILE A 113 -15.63 -5.91 -5.33
N ILE A 114 -14.77 -4.89 -5.27
CA ILE A 114 -14.67 -3.99 -4.13
C ILE A 114 -15.30 -2.66 -4.53
N GLU A 115 -16.27 -2.19 -3.77
CA GLU A 115 -16.76 -0.81 -3.89
C GLU A 115 -15.92 0.09 -2.99
N ALA A 116 -15.39 1.18 -3.53
CA ALA A 116 -14.57 2.11 -2.79
C ALA A 116 -14.72 3.55 -3.29
N THR A 117 -14.44 4.53 -2.43
CA THR A 117 -14.45 5.95 -2.80
C THR A 117 -13.02 6.45 -3.02
N ILE A 118 -12.80 7.23 -4.07
CA ILE A 118 -11.51 7.90 -4.32
C ILE A 118 -11.27 8.95 -3.23
N MET A 119 -10.13 8.85 -2.54
CA MET A 119 -9.87 9.68 -1.35
C MET A 119 -9.18 11.02 -1.66
N THR A 120 -8.46 11.12 -2.78
CA THR A 120 -7.57 12.25 -3.11
C THR A 120 -7.51 12.50 -4.61
N GLY A 121 -7.19 13.73 -5.01
CA GLY A 121 -7.03 14.12 -6.41
C GLY A 121 -8.27 14.79 -7.00
N HIS A 122 -8.29 14.96 -8.32
CA HIS A 122 -9.38 15.67 -9.02
C HIS A 122 -10.71 14.91 -9.00
N ALA A 123 -10.67 13.58 -8.90
CA ALA A 123 -11.83 12.69 -8.83
C ALA A 123 -12.19 12.31 -7.38
N ALA A 124 -11.74 13.07 -6.37
CA ALA A 124 -12.00 12.74 -4.97
C ALA A 124 -13.51 12.78 -4.65
N GLY A 125 -13.99 11.77 -3.92
CA GLY A 125 -15.40 11.61 -3.58
C GLY A 125 -16.20 10.75 -4.57
N GLU A 126 -15.63 10.39 -5.73
CA GLU A 126 -16.26 9.47 -6.67
C GLU A 126 -16.18 8.02 -6.17
N ASP A 127 -17.30 7.30 -6.31
CA ASP A 127 -17.37 5.87 -6.03
C ASP A 127 -16.94 5.05 -7.25
N VAL A 128 -16.15 4.01 -7.01
CA VAL A 128 -15.57 3.15 -8.03
C VAL A 128 -15.67 1.69 -7.64
N PHE A 129 -15.72 0.84 -8.66
CA PHE A 129 -15.76 -0.61 -8.51
C PHE A 129 -14.45 -1.21 -9.00
N ILE A 130 -13.76 -1.90 -8.10
CA ILE A 130 -12.46 -2.51 -8.37
C ILE A 130 -12.65 -4.03 -8.56
N PRO A 131 -12.51 -4.55 -9.79
CA PRO A 131 -12.58 -5.99 -10.03
C PRO A 131 -11.24 -6.68 -9.73
N ARG A 132 -11.27 -8.02 -9.69
CA ARG A 132 -10.05 -8.83 -9.73
C ARG A 132 -9.41 -8.76 -11.12
N ASN A 133 -8.11 -8.53 -11.18
CA ASN A 133 -7.36 -8.47 -12.43
C ASN A 133 -6.28 -9.55 -12.49
N PRO A 134 -6.02 -10.15 -13.65
CA PRO A 134 -4.87 -11.01 -13.85
C PRO A 134 -3.59 -10.18 -13.89
N ILE A 135 -2.59 -10.61 -13.13
CA ILE A 135 -1.30 -9.96 -13.01
C ILE A 135 -0.21 -10.98 -13.29
N ILE A 136 0.68 -10.68 -14.25
CA ILE A 136 1.85 -11.50 -14.55
C ILE A 136 3.06 -10.77 -13.97
N PRO A 137 3.71 -11.30 -12.92
CA PRO A 137 4.93 -10.72 -12.38
C PRO A 137 6.11 -10.97 -13.32
N SER A 138 7.07 -10.05 -13.29
CA SER A 138 8.31 -10.10 -14.07
C SER A 138 9.53 -10.57 -13.28
N ASP A 139 9.38 -10.80 -11.98
CA ASP A 139 10.52 -10.92 -11.05
C ASP A 139 11.04 -12.37 -10.91
N PHE A 140 10.53 -13.30 -11.72
CA PHE A 140 10.82 -14.74 -11.62
C PHE A 140 11.33 -15.30 -12.95
N PRO A 141 12.14 -16.37 -12.92
CA PRO A 141 12.67 -17.02 -14.13
C PRO A 141 11.61 -17.82 -14.93
N PHE A 142 10.36 -17.83 -14.47
CA PHE A 142 9.21 -18.45 -15.12
C PHE A 142 8.03 -17.48 -15.07
N GLN A 143 7.02 -17.72 -15.90
CA GLN A 143 5.83 -16.87 -15.95
C GLN A 143 4.63 -17.57 -15.32
N PHE A 144 4.02 -16.90 -14.36
CA PHE A 144 2.72 -17.27 -13.83
C PHE A 144 1.79 -16.06 -13.80
N LYS A 145 0.50 -16.31 -13.64
CA LYS A 145 -0.56 -15.32 -13.60
C LYS A 145 -1.25 -15.45 -12.25
N ARG A 146 -1.35 -14.34 -11.52
CA ARG A 146 -2.13 -14.19 -10.28
C ARG A 146 -3.38 -13.37 -10.56
N LEU A 147 -4.56 -13.96 -10.39
CA LEU A 147 -5.84 -13.25 -10.43
C LEU A 147 -6.20 -12.80 -9.01
N GLN A 148 -6.17 -11.49 -8.77
CA GLN A 148 -6.44 -10.88 -7.46
C GLN A 148 -6.90 -9.43 -7.63
N PHE A 149 -7.52 -8.83 -6.61
CA PHE A 149 -7.77 -7.39 -6.61
C PHE A 149 -6.44 -6.62 -6.65
N PRO A 150 -6.24 -5.65 -7.57
CA PRO A 150 -4.99 -4.92 -7.73
C PRO A 150 -4.81 -3.84 -6.65
N VAL A 151 -5.03 -4.19 -5.39
CA VAL A 151 -5.01 -3.28 -4.24
C VAL A 151 -4.19 -3.85 -3.09
N ARG A 152 -3.77 -2.96 -2.19
CA ARG A 152 -3.23 -3.33 -0.88
C ARG A 152 -3.77 -2.40 0.19
N PHE A 153 -3.84 -2.87 1.43
CA PHE A 153 -4.06 -2.00 2.59
C PHE A 153 -2.97 -0.91 2.67
N SER A 154 -3.37 0.32 2.99
CA SER A 154 -2.51 1.51 2.86
C SER A 154 -2.71 2.52 3.99
N SER A 155 -2.32 2.11 5.20
CA SER A 155 -2.07 3.04 6.32
C SER A 155 -0.60 3.43 6.42
N ALA A 156 0.29 2.53 6.00
CA ALA A 156 1.70 2.79 5.76
C ALA A 156 2.03 2.70 4.26
N MET A 157 3.04 3.44 3.83
CA MET A 157 3.61 3.35 2.47
C MET A 157 5.10 3.67 2.49
N SER A 158 5.83 3.33 1.42
CA SER A 158 7.24 3.70 1.34
C SER A 158 7.39 5.18 1.04
N ILE A 159 8.48 5.79 1.52
CA ILE A 159 8.80 7.21 1.25
C ILE A 159 8.78 7.48 -0.27
N ASN A 160 9.35 6.57 -1.06
CA ASN A 160 9.39 6.70 -2.52
C ASN A 160 7.98 6.70 -3.13
N LYS A 161 7.04 5.92 -2.58
CA LYS A 161 5.64 5.92 -3.04
C LYS A 161 4.85 7.14 -2.60
N ALA A 162 5.24 7.76 -1.48
CA ALA A 162 4.64 9.02 -1.03
C ALA A 162 5.13 10.24 -1.83
N GLN A 163 6.16 10.11 -2.67
CA GLN A 163 6.64 11.20 -3.51
C GLN A 163 5.52 11.74 -4.39
N GLY A 164 5.39 13.08 -4.45
CA GLY A 164 4.27 13.76 -5.13
C GLY A 164 2.98 13.86 -4.31
N GLN A 165 2.81 13.11 -3.22
CA GLN A 165 1.61 13.19 -2.37
C GLN A 165 1.73 14.28 -1.30
N SER A 166 0.59 14.88 -0.94
CA SER A 166 0.47 15.81 0.20
C SER A 166 -0.43 15.19 1.27
N LEU A 167 0.07 15.13 2.51
CA LEU A 167 -0.60 14.56 3.67
C LEU A 167 -0.73 15.62 4.78
N LYS A 168 -1.76 15.54 5.62
CA LYS A 168 -1.91 16.46 6.76
C LYS A 168 -1.13 16.02 7.98
N VAL A 169 -0.91 14.72 8.16
CA VAL A 169 -0.13 14.15 9.27
C VAL A 169 0.74 13.02 8.75
N VAL A 170 2.03 13.03 9.11
CA VAL A 170 3.00 12.05 8.65
C VAL A 170 3.78 11.50 9.83
N GLY A 171 3.85 10.18 9.92
CA GLY A 171 4.79 9.49 10.79
C GLY A 171 5.93 8.95 9.93
N LEU A 172 7.19 9.29 10.23
CA LEU A 172 8.36 8.67 9.60
C LEU A 172 8.87 7.57 10.54
N ASP A 173 8.74 6.31 10.12
CA ASP A 173 9.43 5.19 10.77
C ASP A 173 10.82 5.06 10.17
N LEU A 174 11.83 5.47 10.95
CA LEU A 174 13.24 5.40 10.61
C LEU A 174 13.99 4.48 11.58
N LEU A 175 13.31 3.46 12.15
CA LEU A 175 13.98 2.39 12.90
C LEU A 175 15.05 1.70 12.03
N LYS A 176 14.78 1.57 10.73
CA LYS A 176 15.79 1.32 9.71
C LYS A 176 16.10 2.64 8.99
N PRO A 177 17.38 2.98 8.76
CA PRO A 177 17.73 4.25 8.16
C PRO A 177 17.30 4.33 6.68
N CYS A 178 17.10 5.56 6.20
CA CYS A 178 17.05 5.84 4.76
C CYS A 178 18.28 5.25 4.07
N PHE A 179 18.13 4.81 2.82
CA PHE A 179 19.21 4.17 2.04
C PHE A 179 19.53 4.90 0.73
N SER A 180 18.76 5.91 0.36
CA SER A 180 18.96 6.68 -0.88
C SER A 180 19.02 8.18 -0.64
N HIS A 181 19.62 8.89 -1.59
CA HIS A 181 19.72 10.34 -1.58
C HIS A 181 18.35 11.03 -1.44
N ARG A 182 18.29 12.09 -0.63
CA ARG A 182 17.09 12.92 -0.36
C ARG A 182 15.88 12.17 0.19
N GLN A 183 15.98 10.88 0.49
CA GLN A 183 14.82 10.09 0.94
C GLN A 183 14.22 10.68 2.22
N LEU A 184 15.06 11.05 3.19
CA LEU A 184 14.61 11.74 4.41
C LEU A 184 13.87 13.05 4.09
N TYR A 185 14.43 13.86 3.19
CA TYR A 185 13.81 15.11 2.75
C TYR A 185 12.45 14.88 2.06
N VAL A 186 12.36 13.86 1.18
CA VAL A 186 11.11 13.49 0.53
C VAL A 186 10.06 13.14 1.58
N GLY A 187 10.39 12.30 2.57
CA GLY A 187 9.48 11.93 3.65
C GLY A 187 9.01 13.14 4.47
N SER A 188 9.95 13.96 4.95
CA SER A 188 9.64 15.12 5.79
C SER A 188 8.82 16.19 5.06
N SER A 189 9.01 16.36 3.75
CA SER A 189 8.29 17.33 2.93
C SER A 189 6.86 16.91 2.56
N ARG A 190 6.39 15.71 2.97
CA ARG A 190 5.03 15.26 2.68
C ARG A 190 3.95 15.95 3.54
N VAL A 191 4.35 16.72 4.56
CA VAL A 191 3.44 17.41 5.49
C VAL A 191 3.70 18.91 5.49
N GLY A 192 2.63 19.70 5.53
CA GLY A 192 2.73 21.17 5.46
C GLY A 192 3.02 21.88 6.79
N LYS A 193 2.90 21.18 7.93
CA LYS A 193 3.15 21.73 9.27
C LYS A 193 4.08 20.81 10.06
N ALA A 194 5.11 21.38 10.68
CA ALA A 194 6.09 20.62 11.47
C ALA A 194 5.44 19.87 12.64
N ASP A 195 4.44 20.46 13.31
CA ASP A 195 3.70 19.84 14.43
C ASP A 195 2.95 18.56 14.04
N ASN A 196 2.76 18.34 12.74
CA ASN A 196 2.10 17.15 12.21
C ASN A 196 3.10 16.12 11.63
N LEU A 197 4.40 16.36 11.80
CA LEU A 197 5.48 15.43 11.47
C LEU A 197 5.98 14.73 12.73
N TYR A 198 5.81 13.42 12.78
CA TYR A 198 6.28 12.57 13.86
C TYR A 198 7.42 11.71 13.33
N ILE A 199 8.55 11.65 14.01
CA ILE A 199 9.71 10.88 13.55
C ILE A 199 10.08 9.85 14.62
N LEU A 200 10.01 8.56 14.27
CA LEU A 200 10.46 7.45 15.09
C LEU A 200 11.88 7.06 14.66
N THR A 201 12.83 7.10 15.59
CA THR A 201 14.22 6.68 15.37
C THR A 201 14.71 5.90 16.58
N PRO A 202 15.72 5.00 16.43
CA PRO A 202 16.21 4.20 17.54
C PRO A 202 16.79 5.03 18.70
N ASN A 203 17.50 6.12 18.39
CA ASN A 203 18.26 6.93 19.37
C ASN A 203 18.04 8.45 19.19
N GLY A 204 16.88 8.87 18.66
CA GLY A 204 16.63 10.27 18.33
C GLY A 204 17.45 10.81 17.16
N ARG A 205 18.12 9.94 16.39
CA ARG A 205 19.01 10.28 15.27
C ARG A 205 18.81 9.32 14.09
N THR A 206 19.01 9.84 12.88
CA THR A 206 18.99 9.07 11.63
C THR A 206 20.11 9.57 10.70
N ALA A 207 20.58 8.70 9.79
CA ALA A 207 21.51 9.10 8.75
C ALA A 207 20.79 9.97 7.70
N ASN A 208 21.44 11.08 7.31
CA ASN A 208 21.05 11.86 6.15
C ASN A 208 21.97 11.48 4.97
N ILE A 209 21.42 10.77 3.98
CA ILE A 209 22.18 10.33 2.81
C ILE A 209 22.18 11.44 1.76
N VAL A 210 23.37 12.01 1.53
CA VAL A 210 23.62 13.08 0.56
C VAL A 210 24.70 12.60 -0.41
N TYR A 211 24.43 12.63 -1.71
CA TYR A 211 25.44 12.42 -2.74
C TYR A 211 25.96 13.80 -3.17
N PRO A 212 27.23 14.15 -2.85
CA PRO A 212 27.78 15.47 -3.15
C PRO A 212 27.77 15.82 -4.64
N GLU A 213 27.81 14.82 -5.52
CA GLU A 213 27.82 14.96 -6.97
C GLU A 213 26.47 15.40 -7.55
N ALA A 214 25.41 15.40 -6.73
CA ALA A 214 24.04 15.80 -7.08
C ALA A 214 23.61 17.12 -6.41
N LEU A 215 24.57 17.88 -5.88
CA LEU A 215 24.39 19.22 -5.30
C LEU A 215 24.76 20.32 -6.29
#